data_AF-A0A150Q069-F1
#
_entry.id   AF-A0A150Q069-F1
#
_cell.length_a   1.000
_cell.length_b   1.000
_cell.length_c   1.000
_cell.angle_alpha   90.00
_cell.angle_beta   90.00
_cell.angle_gamma   90.00
#
_symmetry.space_group_name_H-M   'P 1'
#
loop_
_entity.id
_entity.type
_entity.pdbx_description
1 polymer ?
#
loop_
_entity_poly.entity_id
_entity_poly.type
_entity_poly.pdbx_seq_one_letter_code
_entity_poly.pdbx_strand_id
1 'polypeptide(L)'
;MTYLIPSQEQAHAGLRAIKGVLTSAGPLDGPRRDAIAAVQRHLLHTAHDIDALAPIAPEELAAAVREPALREQLVSGLVAMTLCGERIDERELLEVERFAAALGARPPAVRQLQRLHERRLLLLRIDISRNALLGKSVRRMLDEGGVSGLAKNLASFAGLLENEPVAARYRALEGYPEGTLGKALFTFYRENGFSFPGEKRGVPEGVLTHDLSHILAGYGTDLRSEALTIALQAGYRRENPFGILVFLLVQLQQGIQVTVLAPSQQGMLAAPGLADDLVRSFVRGTKMNIDLMDDWDFWSVMDVDVEELRRRYGVLPWAAAA
;
A
#
# COMPACT_ATOMS: atom_id res chain seq x y z
N MET A 1 -5.18 -6.44 11.27
CA MET A 1 -4.05 -7.37 11.42
C MET A 1 -2.76 -6.77 10.84
N THR A 2 -1.65 -6.81 11.60
CA THR A 2 -0.29 -6.48 11.14
C THR A 2 0.32 -7.63 10.33
N TYR A 3 1.27 -7.36 9.44
CA TYR A 3 2.01 -8.38 8.69
C TYR A 3 2.69 -9.39 9.62
N LEU A 4 2.55 -10.69 9.31
CA LEU A 4 3.19 -11.80 10.02
C LEU A 4 4.39 -12.33 9.26
N ILE A 5 5.47 -12.66 9.97
CA ILE A 5 6.64 -13.30 9.36
C ILE A 5 6.39 -14.82 9.34
N PRO A 6 6.32 -15.46 8.17
CA PRO A 6 6.21 -16.92 8.09
C PRO A 6 7.51 -17.59 8.54
N SER A 7 7.42 -18.82 9.05
CA SER A 7 8.61 -19.67 9.20
C SER A 7 9.23 -20.03 7.84
N GLN A 8 10.48 -20.51 7.84
CA GLN A 8 11.16 -20.92 6.61
C GLN A 8 10.41 -22.03 5.85
N GLU A 9 9.80 -22.98 6.55
CA GLU A 9 8.97 -24.03 5.95
C GLU A 9 7.71 -23.44 5.29
N GLN A 10 7.04 -22.52 5.99
CA GLN A 10 5.86 -21.83 5.47
C GLN A 10 6.20 -20.91 4.28
N ALA A 11 7.35 -20.24 4.33
CA ALA A 11 7.86 -19.43 3.23
C ALA A 11 8.13 -20.28 1.99
N HIS A 12 8.80 -21.44 2.15
CA HIS A 12 9.04 -22.38 1.06
C HIS A 12 7.73 -22.92 0.47
N ALA A 13 6.76 -23.31 1.30
CA ALA A 13 5.43 -23.75 0.85
C ALA A 13 4.69 -22.62 0.10
N GLY A 14 4.73 -21.39 0.62
CA GLY A 14 4.16 -20.21 -0.02
C GLY A 14 4.78 -19.90 -1.38
N LEU A 15 6.10 -20.02 -1.52
CA LEU A 15 6.80 -19.82 -2.80
C LEU A 15 6.40 -20.88 -3.85
N ARG A 16 6.22 -22.15 -3.43
CA ARG A 16 5.67 -23.20 -4.31
C ARG A 16 4.26 -22.86 -4.78
N ALA A 17 3.42 -22.29 -3.91
CA ALA A 17 2.07 -21.86 -4.27
C ALA A 17 2.09 -20.65 -5.22
N ILE A 18 2.94 -19.65 -4.97
CA ILE A 18 3.14 -18.50 -5.87
C ILE A 18 3.57 -19.00 -7.25
N LYS A 19 4.55 -19.90 -7.33
CA LYS A 19 4.94 -20.54 -8.60
C LYS A 19 3.73 -21.18 -9.27
N GLY A 20 3.02 -22.06 -8.57
CA GLY A 20 1.86 -22.79 -9.12
C GLY A 20 0.83 -21.86 -9.75
N VAL A 21 0.44 -20.80 -9.03
CA VAL A 21 -0.49 -19.77 -9.54
C VAL A 21 0.07 -19.10 -10.79
N LEU A 22 1.27 -18.52 -10.70
CA LEU A 22 1.82 -17.65 -11.74
C LEU A 22 2.29 -18.42 -12.98
N THR A 23 2.50 -19.73 -12.89
CA THR A 23 2.83 -20.58 -14.04
C THR A 23 1.63 -21.27 -14.68
N SER A 24 0.44 -21.14 -14.10
CA SER A 24 -0.77 -21.82 -14.58
C SER A 24 -1.22 -21.38 -15.98
N ALA A 25 -0.88 -20.15 -16.36
CA ALA A 25 -1.21 -19.56 -17.66
C ALA A 25 -0.06 -19.59 -18.68
N GLY A 26 1.17 -19.87 -18.24
CA GLY A 26 2.38 -19.80 -19.07
C GLY A 26 3.65 -19.63 -18.23
N PRO A 27 4.83 -19.43 -18.85
CA PRO A 27 6.06 -19.18 -18.11
C PRO A 27 6.05 -17.84 -17.36
N LEU A 28 6.85 -17.73 -16.30
CA LEU A 28 7.03 -16.46 -15.57
C LEU A 28 7.72 -15.40 -16.44
N ASP A 29 7.12 -14.21 -16.50
CA ASP A 29 7.70 -13.01 -17.11
C ASP A 29 8.73 -12.32 -16.20
N GLY A 30 9.42 -11.30 -16.74
CA GLY A 30 10.45 -10.53 -16.03
C GLY A 30 9.93 -9.87 -14.75
N PRO A 31 8.87 -9.03 -14.82
CA PRO A 31 8.32 -8.36 -13.64
C PRO A 31 7.91 -9.31 -12.52
N ARG A 32 7.31 -10.46 -12.82
CA ARG A 32 6.96 -11.48 -11.81
C ARG A 32 8.19 -12.13 -11.21
N ARG A 33 9.22 -12.43 -12.01
CA ARG A 33 10.50 -12.95 -11.51
C ARG A 33 11.17 -11.96 -10.55
N ASP A 34 11.21 -10.69 -10.92
CA ASP A 34 11.78 -9.63 -10.09
C ASP A 34 11.01 -9.45 -8.78
N ALA A 35 9.67 -9.50 -8.84
CA ALA A 35 8.82 -9.45 -7.64
C ALA A 35 9.05 -10.65 -6.71
N ILE A 36 9.14 -11.87 -7.23
CA ILE A 36 9.43 -13.05 -6.40
C ILE A 36 10.83 -12.92 -5.78
N ALA A 37 11.83 -12.50 -6.55
CA ALA A 37 13.20 -12.32 -6.06
C ALA A 37 13.27 -11.25 -4.95
N ALA A 38 12.55 -10.14 -5.11
CA ALA A 38 12.45 -9.09 -4.11
C ALA A 38 11.78 -9.59 -2.81
N VAL A 39 10.68 -10.34 -2.92
CA VAL A 39 10.02 -10.97 -1.77
C VAL A 39 10.94 -11.96 -1.06
N GLN A 40 11.64 -12.82 -1.80
CA GLN A 40 12.62 -13.75 -1.21
C GLN A 40 13.73 -13.01 -0.47
N ARG A 41 14.31 -11.97 -1.07
CA ARG A 41 15.45 -11.22 -0.50
C ARG A 41 15.07 -10.45 0.76
N HIS A 42 14.04 -9.62 0.66
CA HIS A 42 13.73 -8.59 1.66
C HIS A 42 12.72 -9.04 2.71
N LEU A 43 11.82 -9.95 2.34
CA LEU A 43 10.67 -10.30 3.18
C LEU A 43 10.78 -11.69 3.82
N LEU A 44 11.20 -12.69 3.03
CA LEU A 44 11.30 -14.08 3.48
C LEU A 44 12.72 -14.47 3.90
N HIS A 45 13.72 -13.71 3.43
CA HIS A 45 15.14 -14.00 3.57
C HIS A 45 15.51 -15.43 3.09
N THR A 46 15.04 -15.78 1.90
CA THR A 46 15.28 -17.07 1.21
C THR A 46 16.05 -16.87 -0.10
N ALA A 47 16.53 -17.97 -0.69
CA ALA A 47 17.25 -17.95 -1.97
C ALA A 47 16.94 -19.19 -2.82
N HIS A 48 15.67 -19.60 -2.87
CA HIS A 48 15.25 -20.76 -3.64
C HIS A 48 15.24 -20.46 -5.15
N ASP A 49 15.69 -21.44 -5.94
CA ASP A 49 15.46 -21.45 -7.38
C ASP A 49 13.98 -21.78 -7.65
N ILE A 50 13.23 -20.76 -8.08
CA ILE A 50 11.81 -20.84 -8.34
C ILE A 50 11.50 -21.85 -9.44
N ASP A 51 12.35 -21.96 -10.48
CA ASP A 51 12.10 -22.87 -11.59
C ASP A 51 12.29 -24.34 -11.16
N ALA A 52 13.15 -24.60 -10.17
CA ALA A 52 13.37 -25.93 -9.59
C ALA A 52 12.36 -26.35 -8.52
N LEU A 53 11.55 -25.43 -7.97
CA LEU A 53 10.56 -25.77 -6.93
C LEU A 53 9.51 -26.79 -7.42
N ALA A 54 9.31 -27.86 -6.66
CA ALA A 54 8.22 -28.80 -6.95
C ALA A 54 6.84 -28.13 -6.76
N PRO A 55 5.82 -28.46 -7.58
CA PRO A 55 4.45 -28.00 -7.35
C PRO A 55 3.95 -28.39 -5.97
N ILE A 56 3.06 -27.59 -5.37
CA ILE A 56 2.41 -27.88 -4.09
C ILE A 56 0.90 -28.04 -4.28
N ALA A 57 0.32 -29.08 -3.68
CA ALA A 57 -1.13 -29.24 -3.66
C ALA A 57 -1.77 -28.25 -2.66
N PRO A 58 -3.00 -27.75 -2.90
CA PRO A 58 -3.68 -26.86 -1.96
C PRO A 58 -3.81 -27.44 -0.54
N GLU A 59 -4.06 -28.73 -0.43
CA GLU A 59 -4.21 -29.44 0.85
C GLU A 59 -2.87 -29.54 1.59
N GLU A 60 -1.78 -29.75 0.86
CA GLU A 60 -0.41 -29.75 1.39
C GLU A 60 -0.05 -28.35 1.95
N LEU A 61 -0.38 -27.28 1.20
CA LEU A 61 -0.19 -25.92 1.68
C LEU A 61 -1.02 -25.63 2.94
N ALA A 62 -2.27 -26.08 2.97
CA ALA A 62 -3.16 -25.91 4.13
C ALA A 62 -2.67 -26.67 5.37
N ALA A 63 -1.96 -27.78 5.20
CA ALA A 63 -1.32 -28.52 6.29
C ALA A 63 -0.09 -27.80 6.86
N ALA A 64 0.67 -27.11 5.99
CA ALA A 64 1.88 -26.35 6.35
C ALA A 64 1.58 -25.00 7.01
N VAL A 65 0.53 -24.30 6.57
CA VAL A 65 0.12 -23.00 7.13
C VAL A 65 -1.17 -23.20 7.92
N ARG A 66 -1.09 -23.18 9.25
CA ARG A 66 -2.23 -23.53 10.12
C ARG A 66 -2.90 -22.31 10.74
N GLU A 67 -2.13 -21.24 10.96
CA GLU A 67 -2.60 -20.02 11.60
C GLU A 67 -3.57 -19.28 10.66
N PRO A 68 -4.85 -19.07 11.05
CA PRO A 68 -5.85 -18.45 10.17
C PRO A 68 -5.41 -17.10 9.61
N ALA A 69 -4.74 -16.33 10.44
CA ALA A 69 -4.23 -15.01 10.12
C ALA A 69 -3.14 -15.08 9.02
N LEU A 70 -2.22 -16.05 9.12
CA LEU A 70 -1.18 -16.27 8.10
C LEU A 70 -1.77 -16.84 6.80
N ARG A 71 -2.84 -17.64 6.89
CA ARG A 71 -3.59 -18.11 5.72
C ARG A 71 -4.22 -16.97 4.93
N GLU A 72 -4.92 -16.04 5.61
CA GLU A 72 -5.47 -14.84 4.97
C GLU A 72 -4.40 -13.95 4.35
N GLN A 73 -3.29 -13.77 5.05
CA GLN A 73 -2.13 -13.04 4.54
C GLN A 73 -1.56 -13.71 3.28
N LEU A 74 -1.35 -15.03 3.31
CA LEU A 74 -0.79 -15.76 2.18
C LEU A 74 -1.69 -15.65 0.94
N VAL A 75 -3.01 -15.82 1.10
CA VAL A 75 -3.96 -15.64 -0.01
C VAL A 75 -3.92 -14.21 -0.55
N SER A 76 -3.84 -13.21 0.33
CA SER A 76 -3.69 -11.82 -0.09
C SER A 76 -2.37 -11.58 -0.84
N GLY A 77 -1.29 -12.26 -0.44
CA GLY A 77 -0.02 -12.30 -1.14
C GLY A 77 -0.11 -12.96 -2.51
N LEU A 78 -0.83 -14.09 -2.66
CA LEU A 78 -1.08 -14.72 -3.96
C LEU A 78 -1.79 -13.78 -4.92
N VAL A 79 -2.79 -13.03 -4.43
CA VAL A 79 -3.48 -12.00 -5.22
C VAL A 79 -2.51 -10.89 -5.64
N ALA A 80 -1.72 -10.35 -4.71
CA ALA A 80 -0.74 -9.31 -5.02
C ALA A 80 0.29 -9.78 -6.05
N MET A 81 0.81 -10.99 -5.92
CA MET A 81 1.75 -11.57 -6.89
C MET A 81 1.11 -11.79 -8.27
N THR A 82 -0.17 -12.17 -8.32
CA THR A 82 -0.92 -12.31 -9.59
C THR A 82 -1.04 -10.97 -10.31
N LEU A 83 -1.33 -9.90 -9.55
CA LEU A 83 -1.43 -8.52 -10.04
C LEU A 83 -0.10 -7.92 -10.52
N CYS A 84 1.04 -8.58 -10.29
CA CYS A 84 2.33 -8.14 -10.84
C CYS A 84 2.46 -8.40 -12.35
N GLY A 85 1.66 -9.30 -12.93
CA GLY A 85 1.67 -9.54 -14.39
C GLY A 85 1.04 -8.39 -15.18
N GLU A 86 1.27 -8.33 -16.49
CA GLU A 86 0.65 -7.31 -17.35
C GLU A 86 -0.86 -7.52 -17.56
N ARG A 87 -1.31 -8.78 -17.49
CA ARG A 87 -2.71 -9.20 -17.60
C ARG A 87 -2.96 -10.35 -16.64
N ILE A 88 -4.21 -10.49 -16.21
CA ILE A 88 -4.65 -11.58 -15.34
C ILE A 88 -5.39 -12.61 -16.19
N ASP A 89 -4.84 -13.82 -16.25
CA ASP A 89 -5.47 -14.96 -16.92
C ASP A 89 -6.49 -15.62 -15.98
N GLU A 90 -7.56 -16.18 -16.55
CA GLU A 90 -8.60 -16.88 -15.79
C GLU A 90 -8.02 -18.08 -15.00
N ARG A 91 -7.01 -18.76 -15.55
CA ARG A 91 -6.35 -19.89 -14.88
C ARG A 91 -5.64 -19.46 -13.60
N GLU A 92 -5.01 -18.29 -13.60
CA GLU A 92 -4.35 -17.75 -12.40
C GLU A 92 -5.37 -17.41 -11.31
N LEU A 93 -6.51 -16.82 -11.72
CA LEU A 93 -7.61 -16.54 -10.81
C LEU A 93 -8.18 -17.82 -10.18
N LEU A 94 -8.46 -18.85 -10.99
CA LEU A 94 -8.98 -20.13 -10.52
C LEU A 94 -7.98 -20.83 -9.57
N GLU A 95 -6.68 -20.74 -9.84
CA GLU A 95 -5.65 -21.26 -8.94
C GLU A 95 -5.63 -20.54 -7.59
N VAL A 96 -5.72 -19.20 -7.59
CA VAL A 96 -5.84 -18.39 -6.36
C VAL A 96 -7.08 -18.81 -5.57
N GLU A 97 -8.22 -18.99 -6.23
CA GLU A 97 -9.47 -19.44 -5.60
C GLU A 97 -9.35 -20.85 -5.01
N ARG A 98 -8.65 -21.76 -5.70
CA ARG A 98 -8.41 -23.13 -5.22
C ARG A 98 -7.56 -23.13 -3.95
N PHE A 99 -6.47 -22.37 -3.91
CA PHE A 99 -5.66 -22.21 -2.71
C PHE A 99 -6.43 -21.52 -1.57
N ALA A 100 -7.19 -20.47 -1.89
CA ALA A 100 -8.03 -19.76 -0.92
C ALA A 100 -9.08 -20.69 -0.28
N ALA A 101 -9.72 -21.54 -1.09
CA ALA A 101 -10.68 -22.54 -0.61
C ALA A 101 -10.04 -23.57 0.32
N ALA A 102 -8.90 -24.15 -0.06
CA ALA A 102 -8.20 -25.15 0.77
C ALA A 102 -7.67 -24.58 2.09
N LEU A 103 -7.20 -23.32 2.06
CA LEU A 103 -6.79 -22.60 3.26
C LEU A 103 -7.98 -22.18 4.12
N GLY A 104 -9.20 -22.16 3.58
CA GLY A 104 -10.38 -21.65 4.27
C GLY A 104 -10.28 -20.14 4.53
N ALA A 105 -9.60 -19.40 3.65
CA ALA A 105 -9.35 -17.97 3.78
C ALA A 105 -9.94 -17.21 2.59
N ARG A 106 -10.69 -16.12 2.85
CA ARG A 106 -11.36 -15.32 1.81
C ARG A 106 -11.14 -13.82 2.05
N PRO A 107 -9.89 -13.33 1.96
CA PRO A 107 -9.63 -11.91 2.11
C PRO A 107 -10.33 -11.11 1.00
N PRO A 108 -10.66 -9.81 1.24
CA PRO A 108 -11.28 -8.95 0.23
C PRO A 108 -10.55 -8.92 -1.12
N ALA A 109 -9.22 -9.11 -1.09
CA ALA A 109 -8.34 -9.15 -2.26
C ALA A 109 -8.79 -10.16 -3.32
N VAL A 110 -9.29 -11.34 -2.94
CA VAL A 110 -9.75 -12.36 -3.91
C VAL A 110 -10.91 -11.83 -4.74
N ARG A 111 -11.88 -11.18 -4.08
CA ARG A 111 -13.03 -10.57 -4.76
C ARG A 111 -12.63 -9.38 -5.63
N GLN A 112 -11.60 -8.62 -5.22
CA GLN A 112 -11.05 -7.54 -6.05
C GLN A 112 -10.40 -8.10 -7.32
N LEU A 113 -9.65 -9.21 -7.22
CA LEU A 113 -9.07 -9.89 -8.37
C LEU A 113 -10.15 -10.40 -9.35
N GLN A 114 -11.20 -11.05 -8.84
CA GLN A 114 -12.37 -11.47 -9.63
C GLN A 114 -13.01 -10.29 -10.37
N ARG A 115 -13.31 -9.18 -9.66
CA ARG A 115 -13.94 -7.99 -10.26
C ARG A 115 -13.07 -7.34 -11.33
N LEU A 116 -11.76 -7.38 -11.16
CA LEU A 116 -10.82 -6.90 -12.17
C LEU A 116 -10.87 -7.78 -13.42
N HIS A 117 -10.80 -9.10 -13.25
CA HIS A 117 -10.88 -10.07 -14.35
C HIS A 117 -12.21 -9.95 -15.13
N GLU A 118 -13.34 -9.88 -14.42
CA GLU A 118 -14.69 -9.70 -14.99
C GLU A 118 -14.95 -8.27 -15.52
N ARG A 119 -13.96 -7.36 -15.45
CA ARG A 119 -14.08 -5.94 -15.83
C ARG A 119 -15.22 -5.19 -15.13
N ARG A 120 -15.59 -5.60 -13.92
CA ARG A 120 -16.56 -4.88 -13.06
C ARG A 120 -15.91 -3.69 -12.36
N LEU A 121 -15.37 -2.74 -13.13
CA LEU A 121 -14.47 -1.69 -12.64
C LEU A 121 -15.12 -0.75 -11.60
N LEU A 122 -16.41 -0.44 -11.72
CA LEU A 122 -17.10 0.38 -10.72
C LEU A 122 -17.13 -0.31 -9.35
N LEU A 123 -17.46 -1.60 -9.34
CA LEU A 123 -17.48 -2.41 -8.13
C LEU A 123 -16.05 -2.60 -7.59
N LEU A 124 -15.06 -2.77 -8.46
CA LEU A 124 -13.65 -2.84 -8.05
C LEU A 124 -13.22 -1.57 -7.32
N ARG A 125 -13.52 -0.39 -7.88
CA ARG A 125 -13.22 0.91 -7.26
C ARG A 125 -13.85 1.03 -5.88
N ILE A 126 -15.15 0.72 -5.75
CA ILE A 126 -15.84 0.76 -4.46
C ILE A 126 -15.17 -0.16 -3.43
N ASP A 127 -14.82 -1.39 -3.83
CA ASP A 127 -14.16 -2.33 -2.93
C ASP A 127 -12.76 -1.84 -2.54
N ILE A 128 -11.95 -1.34 -3.47
CA ILE A 128 -10.61 -0.83 -3.15
C ILE A 128 -10.71 0.40 -2.24
N SER A 129 -11.56 1.38 -2.56
CA SER A 129 -11.76 2.56 -1.72
C SER A 129 -12.14 2.17 -0.28
N ARG A 130 -13.07 1.22 -0.11
CA ARG A 130 -13.50 0.73 1.20
C ARG A 130 -12.40 -0.01 1.98
N ASN A 131 -11.54 -0.73 1.28
CA ASN A 131 -10.58 -1.64 1.91
C ASN A 131 -9.16 -1.06 2.03
N ALA A 132 -8.85 0.05 1.34
CA ALA A 132 -7.51 0.62 1.26
C ALA A 132 -7.44 2.12 1.58
N LEU A 133 -8.41 2.91 1.11
CA LEU A 133 -8.33 4.38 1.14
C LEU A 133 -9.15 5.01 2.27
N LEU A 134 -10.22 4.34 2.71
CA LEU A 134 -11.08 4.83 3.77
C LEU A 134 -10.54 4.41 5.15
N GLY A 135 -9.87 5.34 5.82
CA GLY A 135 -9.53 5.22 7.25
C GLY A 135 -10.77 5.35 8.16
N LYS A 136 -10.62 5.00 9.45
CA LYS A 136 -11.70 5.11 10.45
C LYS A 136 -12.28 6.53 10.51
N SER A 137 -11.45 7.54 10.37
CA SER A 137 -11.84 8.95 10.44
C SER A 137 -12.76 9.37 9.28
N VAL A 138 -12.55 8.84 8.06
CA VAL A 138 -13.47 9.07 6.93
C VAL A 138 -14.76 8.29 7.12
N ARG A 139 -14.68 7.06 7.64
CA ARG A 139 -15.87 6.25 7.97
C ARG A 139 -16.74 6.94 9.02
N ARG A 140 -16.12 7.47 10.08
CA ARG A 140 -16.76 8.29 11.11
C ARG A 140 -17.38 9.56 10.52
N MET A 141 -16.70 10.25 9.61
CA MET A 141 -17.25 11.42 8.93
C MET A 141 -18.47 11.10 8.04
N LEU A 142 -18.48 9.92 7.39
CA LEU A 142 -19.64 9.42 6.64
C LEU A 142 -20.81 9.04 7.55
N ASP A 143 -20.50 8.45 8.72
CA ASP A 143 -21.49 8.03 9.72
C ASP A 143 -22.09 9.22 10.50
N GLU A 144 -21.31 10.28 10.76
CA GLU A 144 -21.72 11.48 11.52
C GLU A 144 -22.34 12.60 10.67
N GLY A 145 -22.01 12.69 9.37
CA GLY A 145 -22.30 13.88 8.55
C GLY A 145 -23.56 13.84 7.67
N GLY A 146 -24.11 12.65 7.39
CA GLY A 146 -25.18 12.49 6.40
C GLY A 146 -24.85 13.08 5.01
N VAL A 147 -25.83 13.05 4.09
CA VAL A 147 -25.63 13.47 2.69
C VAL A 147 -25.31 14.98 2.55
N SER A 148 -25.75 15.81 3.51
CA SER A 148 -25.52 17.26 3.51
C SER A 148 -24.12 17.67 3.99
N GLY A 149 -23.53 16.92 4.93
CA GLY A 149 -22.13 17.12 5.34
C GLY A 149 -21.15 16.75 4.22
N LEU A 150 -21.49 15.72 3.45
CA LEU A 150 -20.74 15.32 2.25
C LEU A 150 -20.68 16.42 1.19
N ALA A 151 -21.78 17.12 0.91
CA ALA A 151 -21.81 18.15 -0.15
C ALA A 151 -20.97 19.40 0.21
N LYS A 152 -21.03 19.82 1.48
CA LYS A 152 -20.25 20.96 1.98
C LYS A 152 -18.75 20.61 2.07
N ASN A 153 -18.45 19.38 2.49
CA ASN A 153 -17.10 18.84 2.45
C ASN A 153 -16.61 18.66 1.01
N LEU A 154 -17.42 18.18 0.07
CA LEU A 154 -17.08 18.03 -1.35
C LEU A 154 -16.70 19.35 -2.03
N ALA A 155 -17.37 20.46 -1.71
CA ALA A 155 -16.99 21.78 -2.23
C ALA A 155 -15.65 22.29 -1.67
N SER A 156 -15.36 21.96 -0.41
CA SER A 156 -14.06 22.25 0.23
C SER A 156 -12.95 21.31 -0.27
N PHE A 157 -13.26 20.03 -0.48
CA PHE A 157 -12.41 18.99 -1.09
C PHE A 157 -12.12 19.26 -2.57
N ALA A 158 -13.05 19.90 -3.28
CA ALA A 158 -12.84 20.39 -4.64
C ALA A 158 -11.93 21.63 -4.70
N GLY A 159 -11.51 22.16 -3.54
CA GLY A 159 -10.63 23.32 -3.43
C GLY A 159 -11.24 24.59 -4.05
N LEU A 160 -12.57 24.67 -4.11
CA LEU A 160 -13.31 25.77 -4.75
C LEU A 160 -13.44 26.99 -3.85
N LEU A 161 -13.31 26.83 -2.53
CA LEU A 161 -13.40 27.88 -1.53
C LEU A 161 -12.22 27.79 -0.57
N GLU A 162 -11.62 28.93 -0.27
CA GLU A 162 -10.56 29.04 0.73
C GLU A 162 -11.15 28.98 2.15
N ASN A 163 -10.41 28.32 3.05
CA ASN A 163 -10.63 28.31 4.48
C ASN A 163 -9.42 28.96 5.15
N GLU A 164 -9.47 30.29 5.27
CA GLU A 164 -8.33 31.10 5.73
C GLU A 164 -7.82 30.70 7.13
N PRO A 165 -8.65 30.40 8.14
CA PRO A 165 -8.15 29.87 9.41
C PRO A 165 -7.31 28.61 9.29
N VAL A 166 -7.69 27.68 8.40
CA VAL A 166 -6.92 26.45 8.15
C VAL A 166 -5.65 26.78 7.38
N ALA A 167 -5.75 27.56 6.29
CA ALA A 167 -4.59 27.96 5.49
C ALA A 167 -3.54 28.71 6.33
N ALA A 168 -3.96 29.65 7.19
CA ALA A 168 -3.08 30.39 8.07
C ALA A 168 -2.32 29.48 9.04
N ARG A 169 -2.96 28.42 9.56
CA ARG A 169 -2.31 27.43 10.44
C ARG A 169 -1.18 26.68 9.72
N TYR A 170 -1.38 26.30 8.46
CA TYR A 170 -0.35 25.63 7.66
C TYR A 170 0.74 26.59 7.17
N ARG A 171 0.39 27.85 6.82
CA ARG A 171 1.40 28.87 6.48
C ARG A 171 2.31 29.19 7.68
N ALA A 172 1.77 29.19 8.90
CA ALA A 172 2.54 29.43 10.13
C ALA A 172 3.62 28.36 10.39
N LEU A 173 3.57 27.20 9.73
CA LEU A 173 4.63 26.20 9.78
C LEU A 173 5.98 26.73 9.25
N GLU A 174 5.97 27.81 8.46
CA GLU A 174 7.20 28.50 8.02
C GLU A 174 8.11 28.88 9.19
N GLY A 175 7.51 29.30 10.31
CA GLY A 175 8.23 29.76 11.50
C GLY A 175 8.74 28.64 12.42
N TYR A 176 8.48 27.37 12.08
CA TYR A 176 8.98 26.26 12.88
C TYR A 176 10.50 26.10 12.73
N PRO A 177 11.21 25.60 13.76
CA PRO A 177 12.64 25.38 13.68
C PRO A 177 13.02 24.41 12.55
N GLU A 178 14.17 24.66 11.91
CA GLU A 178 14.73 23.75 10.91
C GLU A 178 14.90 22.33 11.48
N GLY A 179 14.62 21.32 10.66
CA GLY A 179 14.66 19.91 11.05
C GLY A 179 13.39 19.36 11.72
N THR A 180 12.46 20.22 12.14
CA THR A 180 11.18 19.78 12.72
C THR A 180 10.18 19.31 11.67
N LEU A 181 9.23 18.46 12.04
CA LEU A 181 8.22 17.91 11.13
C LEU A 181 7.38 19.00 10.44
N GLY A 182 6.98 20.03 11.18
CA GLY A 182 6.20 21.15 10.66
C GLY A 182 6.98 21.97 9.64
N LYS A 183 8.24 22.28 9.94
CA LYS A 183 9.12 22.96 8.98
C LYS A 183 9.36 22.10 7.73
N ALA A 184 9.57 20.80 7.90
CA ALA A 184 9.72 19.87 6.78
C ALA A 184 8.47 19.79 5.91
N LEU A 185 7.27 19.76 6.50
CA LEU A 185 6.01 19.80 5.75
C LEU A 185 5.84 21.09 4.97
N PHE A 186 6.16 22.24 5.59
CA PHE A 186 6.13 23.52 4.91
C PHE A 186 7.07 23.53 3.69
N THR A 187 8.33 23.13 3.88
CA THR A 187 9.33 23.06 2.81
C THR A 187 8.90 22.10 1.71
N PHE A 188 8.43 20.90 2.06
CA PHE A 188 7.93 19.90 1.11
C PHE A 188 6.83 20.47 0.20
N TYR A 189 5.87 21.21 0.76
CA TYR A 189 4.80 21.82 -0.03
C TYR A 189 5.30 22.93 -0.94
N ARG A 190 6.22 23.77 -0.45
CA ARG A 190 6.79 24.88 -1.22
C ARG A 190 7.65 24.39 -2.38
N GLU A 191 8.52 23.41 -2.14
CA GLU A 191 9.40 22.85 -3.18
C GLU A 191 8.63 22.11 -4.27
N ASN A 192 7.52 21.45 -3.92
CA ASN A 192 6.68 20.73 -4.88
C ASN A 192 5.55 21.57 -5.50
N GLY A 193 5.42 22.85 -5.11
CA GLY A 193 4.37 23.74 -5.61
C GLY A 193 2.95 23.33 -5.19
N PHE A 194 2.82 22.60 -4.08
CA PHE A 194 1.54 22.18 -3.54
C PHE A 194 0.84 23.31 -2.80
N SER A 195 -0.48 23.30 -2.83
CA SER A 195 -1.31 24.22 -2.06
C SER A 195 -1.63 23.60 -0.70
N PHE A 196 -1.49 24.38 0.37
CA PHE A 196 -1.77 23.90 1.72
C PHE A 196 -3.27 23.60 1.91
N PRO A 197 -3.62 22.74 2.88
CA PRO A 197 -5.01 22.59 3.28
C PRO A 197 -5.62 23.95 3.64
N GLY A 198 -6.85 24.18 3.17
CA GLY A 198 -7.55 25.46 3.31
C GLY A 198 -7.23 26.48 2.22
N GLU A 199 -6.16 26.30 1.44
CA GLU A 199 -5.93 27.13 0.24
C GLU A 199 -6.78 26.64 -0.93
N LYS A 200 -6.93 27.49 -1.95
CA LYS A 200 -7.60 27.10 -3.20
C LYS A 200 -6.85 25.93 -3.84
N ARG A 201 -7.56 24.86 -4.20
CA ARG A 201 -6.97 23.57 -4.66
C ARG A 201 -6.06 22.87 -3.63
N GLY A 202 -6.10 23.29 -2.37
CA GLY A 202 -5.40 22.64 -1.28
C GLY A 202 -5.84 21.21 -1.10
N VAL A 203 -4.91 20.32 -0.75
CA VAL A 203 -5.27 18.94 -0.42
C VAL A 203 -6.07 18.90 0.89
N PRO A 204 -7.03 17.98 1.04
CA PRO A 204 -7.76 17.81 2.28
C PRO A 204 -6.82 17.36 3.41
N GLU A 205 -7.06 17.83 4.65
CA GLU A 205 -6.22 17.43 5.81
C GLU A 205 -6.20 15.90 6.03
N GLY A 206 -7.27 15.19 5.65
CA GLY A 206 -7.32 13.73 5.73
C GLY A 206 -6.33 13.00 4.82
N VAL A 207 -5.68 13.70 3.88
CA VAL A 207 -4.64 13.15 3.00
C VAL A 207 -3.23 13.45 3.54
N LEU A 208 -3.07 14.34 4.53
CA LEU A 208 -1.74 14.72 5.02
C LEU A 208 -0.91 13.58 5.60
N THR A 209 -1.55 12.53 6.11
CA THR A 209 -0.82 11.35 6.59
C THR A 209 -0.05 10.66 5.45
N HIS A 210 -0.49 10.81 4.20
CA HIS A 210 0.26 10.44 3.00
C HIS A 210 1.51 11.30 2.82
N ASP A 211 1.35 12.62 2.82
CA ASP A 211 2.47 13.55 2.61
C ASP A 211 3.49 13.48 3.76
N LEU A 212 3.02 13.30 4.99
CA LEU A 212 3.89 13.07 6.14
C LEU A 212 4.63 11.73 6.04
N SER A 213 4.06 10.73 5.35
CA SER A 213 4.76 9.48 5.08
C SER A 213 5.93 9.70 4.11
N HIS A 214 5.79 10.55 3.09
CA HIS A 214 6.91 10.96 2.23
C HIS A 214 8.05 11.55 3.06
N ILE A 215 7.75 12.52 3.90
CA ILE A 215 8.73 13.23 4.73
C ILE A 215 9.43 12.28 5.71
N LEU A 216 8.66 11.49 6.46
CA LEU A 216 9.22 10.55 7.44
C LEU A 216 10.06 9.47 6.75
N ALA A 217 9.65 9.01 5.57
CA ALA A 217 10.39 7.99 4.83
C ALA A 217 11.60 8.52 4.06
N GLY A 218 11.65 9.82 3.79
CA GLY A 218 12.64 10.46 2.92
C GLY A 218 12.40 10.19 1.43
N TYR A 219 11.13 10.13 1.02
CA TYR A 219 10.73 9.90 -0.38
C TYR A 219 10.33 11.21 -1.07
N GLY A 220 10.62 11.31 -2.37
CA GLY A 220 10.19 12.43 -3.20
C GLY A 220 8.75 12.26 -3.69
N THR A 221 8.39 12.98 -4.76
CA THR A 221 7.01 12.98 -5.32
C THR A 221 6.95 12.46 -6.76
N ASP A 222 8.07 11.97 -7.31
CA ASP A 222 8.04 11.27 -8.58
C ASP A 222 7.25 9.95 -8.47
N LEU A 223 6.88 9.37 -9.61
CA LEU A 223 6.07 8.15 -9.65
C LEU A 223 6.67 7.00 -8.83
N ARG A 224 7.99 6.79 -8.89
CA ARG A 224 8.65 5.74 -8.10
C ARG A 224 8.48 6.07 -6.63
N SER A 225 8.79 7.28 -6.22
CA SER A 225 8.66 7.72 -4.82
C SER A 225 7.22 7.60 -4.30
N GLU A 226 6.19 7.95 -5.09
CA GLU A 226 4.78 7.71 -4.73
C GLU A 226 4.49 6.22 -4.52
N ALA A 227 4.97 5.36 -5.41
CA ALA A 227 4.79 3.91 -5.27
C ALA A 227 5.49 3.37 -4.01
N LEU A 228 6.68 3.88 -3.68
CA LEU A 228 7.37 3.54 -2.43
C LEU A 228 6.60 4.00 -1.20
N THR A 229 6.03 5.21 -1.20
CA THR A 229 5.21 5.72 -0.08
C THR A 229 3.96 4.88 0.13
N ILE A 230 3.29 4.45 -0.94
CA ILE A 230 2.12 3.56 -0.82
C ILE A 230 2.54 2.16 -0.33
N ALA A 231 3.70 1.63 -0.75
CA ALA A 231 4.23 0.38 -0.23
C ALA A 231 4.58 0.48 1.27
N LEU A 232 5.16 1.61 1.71
CA LEU A 232 5.43 1.89 3.12
C LEU A 232 4.13 1.93 3.94
N GLN A 233 3.11 2.63 3.44
CA GLN A 233 1.77 2.68 4.02
C GLN A 233 1.20 1.29 4.24
N ALA A 234 1.28 0.43 3.21
CA ALA A 234 0.86 -0.95 3.34
C ALA A 234 1.63 -1.70 4.44
N GLY A 235 2.92 -1.42 4.63
CA GLY A 235 3.74 -2.06 5.64
C GLY A 235 3.35 -1.71 7.08
N TYR A 236 3.11 -0.42 7.37
CA TYR A 236 2.77 0.02 8.73
C TYR A 236 1.28 -0.09 9.07
N ARG A 237 0.42 -0.28 8.06
CA ARG A 237 -1.03 -0.36 8.23
C ARG A 237 -1.42 -1.54 9.12
N ARG A 238 -2.24 -1.27 10.14
CA ARG A 238 -2.72 -2.28 11.09
C ARG A 238 -4.01 -2.94 10.66
N GLU A 239 -4.73 -2.36 9.70
CA GLU A 239 -5.98 -2.90 9.17
C GLU A 239 -5.89 -3.09 7.67
N ASN A 240 -5.96 -4.36 7.23
CA ASN A 240 -5.95 -4.77 5.83
C ASN A 240 -4.78 -4.18 4.99
N PRO A 241 -3.52 -4.44 5.38
CA PRO A 241 -2.34 -3.89 4.68
C PRO A 241 -2.30 -4.24 3.18
N PHE A 242 -2.75 -5.45 2.81
CA PHE A 242 -2.82 -5.87 1.42
C PHE A 242 -3.85 -5.12 0.58
N GLY A 243 -4.85 -4.48 1.19
CA GLY A 243 -5.75 -3.59 0.47
C GLY A 243 -5.00 -2.44 -0.21
N ILE A 244 -3.99 -1.89 0.48
CA ILE A 244 -3.14 -0.80 -0.03
C ILE A 244 -2.21 -1.31 -1.14
N LEU A 245 -1.65 -2.52 -1.01
CA LEU A 245 -0.85 -3.13 -2.09
C LEU A 245 -1.70 -3.44 -3.33
N VAL A 246 -2.92 -3.95 -3.14
CA VAL A 246 -3.85 -4.19 -4.26
C VAL A 246 -4.21 -2.86 -4.92
N PHE A 247 -4.46 -1.79 -4.16
CA PHE A 247 -4.65 -0.45 -4.72
C PHE A 247 -3.46 -0.02 -5.59
N LEU A 248 -2.23 -0.12 -5.08
CA LEU A 248 -1.01 0.22 -5.81
C LEU A 248 -0.91 -0.55 -7.13
N LEU A 249 -1.07 -1.88 -7.08
CA LEU A 249 -0.90 -2.73 -8.26
C LEU A 249 -2.03 -2.52 -9.27
N VAL A 250 -3.29 -2.37 -8.82
CA VAL A 250 -4.41 -2.08 -9.72
C VAL A 250 -4.24 -0.73 -10.41
N GLN A 251 -3.77 0.29 -9.70
CA GLN A 251 -3.62 1.63 -10.25
C GLN A 251 -2.37 1.81 -11.11
N LEU A 252 -1.23 1.22 -10.73
CA LEU A 252 0.07 1.50 -11.36
C LEU A 252 0.63 0.33 -12.18
N GLN A 253 0.24 -0.91 -11.88
CA GLN A 253 0.61 -2.06 -12.69
C GLN A 253 -0.47 -2.37 -13.74
N GLN A 254 -1.75 -2.36 -13.36
CA GLN A 254 -2.87 -2.71 -14.24
C GLN A 254 -3.47 -1.52 -14.99
N GLY A 255 -3.07 -0.28 -14.70
CA GLY A 255 -3.56 0.92 -15.39
C GLY A 255 -5.03 1.25 -15.13
N ILE A 256 -5.61 0.77 -14.01
CA ILE A 256 -7.00 1.07 -13.67
C ILE A 256 -7.04 2.28 -12.74
N GLN A 257 -7.57 3.39 -13.22
CA GLN A 257 -7.80 4.60 -12.41
C GLN A 257 -8.77 4.30 -11.25
N VAL A 258 -8.27 4.29 -10.00
CA VAL A 258 -9.07 4.06 -8.78
C VAL A 258 -9.37 5.36 -8.05
N THR A 259 -8.36 6.21 -7.83
CA THR A 259 -8.53 7.55 -7.22
C THR A 259 -8.58 8.64 -8.28
N VAL A 260 -9.01 9.85 -7.94
CA VAL A 260 -8.88 11.05 -8.80
C VAL A 260 -7.68 11.92 -8.42
N LEU A 261 -6.99 11.59 -7.32
CA LEU A 261 -5.90 12.39 -6.76
C LEU A 261 -4.56 12.22 -7.51
N ALA A 262 -4.38 11.08 -8.18
CA ALA A 262 -3.17 10.76 -8.92
C ALA A 262 -3.53 9.97 -10.18
N PRO A 263 -2.84 10.18 -11.32
CA PRO A 263 -3.07 9.40 -12.54
C PRO A 263 -2.71 7.92 -12.37
N SER A 264 -3.36 7.04 -13.12
CA SER A 264 -2.96 5.63 -13.25
C SER A 264 -1.84 5.45 -14.26
N GLN A 265 -1.06 4.38 -14.10
CA GLN A 265 -0.07 3.92 -15.06
C GLN A 265 -0.23 2.41 -15.28
N GLN A 266 0.20 1.92 -16.44
CA GLN A 266 0.29 0.49 -16.72
C GLN A 266 1.76 0.05 -16.75
N GLY A 267 2.03 -1.15 -16.25
CA GLY A 267 3.34 -1.79 -16.37
C GLY A 267 4.45 -1.14 -15.54
N MET A 268 4.12 -0.48 -14.43
CA MET A 268 5.11 0.18 -13.56
C MET A 268 6.26 -0.75 -13.15
N LEU A 269 6.01 -2.05 -12.91
CA LEU A 269 7.04 -3.02 -12.52
C LEU A 269 8.05 -3.36 -13.62
N ALA A 270 7.84 -2.92 -14.86
CA ALA A 270 8.87 -3.01 -15.90
C ALA A 270 10.05 -2.05 -15.65
N ALA A 271 9.89 -1.06 -14.75
CA ALA A 271 10.97 -0.17 -14.36
C ALA A 271 12.05 -0.95 -13.58
N PRO A 272 13.33 -0.93 -14.02
CA PRO A 272 14.39 -1.70 -13.37
C PRO A 272 14.51 -1.40 -11.87
N GLY A 273 14.69 -2.47 -11.08
CA GLY A 273 14.87 -2.40 -9.63
C GLY A 273 13.63 -1.98 -8.83
N LEU A 274 12.52 -1.61 -9.46
CA LEU A 274 11.36 -1.10 -8.73
C LEU A 274 10.71 -2.15 -7.84
N ALA A 275 10.64 -3.40 -8.28
CA ALA A 275 10.13 -4.48 -7.44
C ALA A 275 10.95 -4.63 -6.13
N ASP A 276 12.26 -4.50 -6.21
CA ASP A 276 13.17 -4.53 -5.05
C ASP A 276 12.86 -3.38 -4.09
N ASP A 277 12.79 -2.16 -4.63
CA ASP A 277 12.52 -0.96 -3.86
C ASP A 277 11.14 -0.99 -3.19
N LEU A 278 10.11 -1.52 -3.88
CA LEU A 278 8.75 -1.63 -3.33
C LEU A 278 8.69 -2.60 -2.15
N VAL A 279 9.28 -3.79 -2.29
CA VAL A 279 9.29 -4.76 -1.18
C VAL A 279 10.13 -4.22 -0.02
N ARG A 280 11.27 -3.57 -0.30
CA ARG A 280 12.08 -2.89 0.72
C ARG A 280 11.28 -1.82 1.46
N SER A 281 10.55 -0.98 0.74
CA SER A 281 9.70 0.05 1.34
C SER A 281 8.58 -0.56 2.20
N PHE A 282 7.93 -1.61 1.70
CA PHE A 282 6.96 -2.37 2.49
C PHE A 282 7.57 -2.90 3.79
N VAL A 283 8.77 -3.50 3.72
CA VAL A 283 9.49 -4.00 4.90
C VAL A 283 9.80 -2.86 5.87
N ARG A 284 10.26 -1.68 5.41
CA ARG A 284 10.42 -0.50 6.28
C ARG A 284 9.15 -0.18 7.06
N GLY A 285 8.00 -0.23 6.39
CA GLY A 285 6.71 -0.01 7.02
C GLY A 285 6.37 -1.07 8.07
N THR A 286 6.66 -2.35 7.80
CA THR A 286 6.41 -3.43 8.79
C THR A 286 7.21 -3.28 10.09
N LYS A 287 8.29 -2.51 10.08
CA LYS A 287 9.13 -2.24 11.27
C LYS A 287 8.66 -1.03 12.06
N MET A 288 7.74 -0.22 11.51
CA MET A 288 7.18 0.90 12.21
C MET A 288 6.27 0.43 13.35
N ASN A 289 6.32 1.14 14.48
CA ASN A 289 5.55 0.83 15.67
C ASN A 289 4.23 1.62 15.78
N ILE A 290 3.92 2.45 14.78
CA ILE A 290 2.72 3.28 14.68
C ILE A 290 2.02 3.04 13.33
N ASP A 291 0.71 3.23 13.28
CA ASP A 291 -0.05 3.36 12.04
C ASP A 291 -0.34 4.84 11.80
N LEU A 292 0.36 5.47 10.86
CA LEU A 292 0.15 6.90 10.58
C LEU A 292 -1.24 7.17 9.97
N MET A 293 -1.93 6.14 9.50
CA MET A 293 -3.27 6.22 8.92
C MET A 293 -4.38 5.85 9.94
N ASP A 294 -4.06 5.60 11.21
CA ASP A 294 -5.03 5.28 12.26
C ASP A 294 -4.98 6.31 13.41
N ASP A 295 -5.85 7.32 13.36
CA ASP A 295 -6.04 8.36 14.38
C ASP A 295 -4.74 9.01 14.92
N TRP A 296 -3.70 9.09 14.08
CA TRP A 296 -2.43 9.74 14.44
C TRP A 296 -2.60 11.25 14.57
N ASP A 297 -2.40 11.78 15.79
CA ASP A 297 -2.36 13.22 16.04
C ASP A 297 -0.99 13.80 15.66
N PHE A 298 -0.78 13.97 14.35
CA PHE A 298 0.46 14.54 13.82
C PHE A 298 0.70 15.99 14.27
N TRP A 299 -0.35 16.72 14.67
CA TRP A 299 -0.21 18.11 15.13
C TRP A 299 0.56 18.20 16.44
N SER A 300 0.41 17.20 17.32
CA SER A 300 1.13 17.12 18.60
C SER A 300 2.65 16.97 18.46
N VAL A 301 3.16 16.72 17.26
CA VAL A 301 4.58 16.46 16.99
C VAL A 301 5.18 17.34 15.89
N MET A 302 4.51 18.41 15.50
CA MET A 302 5.00 19.31 14.43
C MET A 302 6.30 20.03 14.80
N ASP A 303 6.54 20.28 16.09
CA ASP A 303 7.75 20.92 16.61
C ASP A 303 8.88 19.91 16.94
N VAL A 304 8.64 18.61 16.73
CA VAL A 304 9.62 17.56 16.99
C VAL A 304 10.51 17.35 15.76
N ASP A 305 11.81 17.14 16.02
CA ASP A 305 12.81 16.81 15.01
C ASP A 305 12.45 15.53 14.22
N VAL A 306 12.61 15.57 12.90
CA VAL A 306 12.24 14.47 12.00
C VAL A 306 13.07 13.21 12.28
N GLU A 307 14.35 13.31 12.61
CA GLU A 307 15.19 12.15 12.95
C GLU A 307 14.76 11.53 14.29
N GLU A 308 14.36 12.36 15.24
CA GLU A 308 13.75 11.88 16.48
C GLU A 308 12.44 11.13 16.22
N LEU A 309 11.57 11.64 15.34
CA LEU A 309 10.35 10.93 14.95
C LEU A 309 10.65 9.62 14.21
N ARG A 310 11.64 9.60 13.31
CA ARG A 310 12.07 8.38 12.61
C ARG A 310 12.49 7.29 13.61
N ARG A 311 13.31 7.64 14.61
CA ARG A 311 13.68 6.71 15.69
C ARG A 311 12.48 6.29 16.52
N ARG A 312 11.65 7.24 16.96
CA ARG A 312 10.47 7.00 17.80
C ARG A 312 9.48 6.05 17.13
N TYR A 313 9.24 6.23 15.83
CA TYR A 313 8.27 5.48 15.06
C TYR A 313 8.83 4.22 14.40
N GLY A 314 10.13 3.96 14.50
CA GLY A 314 10.77 2.79 13.89
C GLY A 314 10.91 2.88 12.37
N VAL A 315 11.02 4.10 11.81
CA VAL A 315 11.25 4.31 10.39
C VAL A 315 12.72 4.02 10.09
N LEU A 316 13.00 2.83 9.56
CA LEU A 316 14.38 2.44 9.23
C LEU A 316 14.97 3.33 8.13
N PRO A 317 16.27 3.68 8.18
CA PRO A 317 16.97 4.26 7.04
C PRO A 317 16.94 3.32 5.82
N TRP A 318 17.00 3.87 4.61
CA TRP A 318 16.94 3.09 3.37
C TRP A 318 17.99 1.97 3.30
N ALA A 319 19.23 2.26 3.74
CA ALA A 319 20.32 1.30 3.74
C ALA A 319 20.15 0.15 4.76
N ALA A 320 19.37 0.37 5.83
CA ALA A 320 19.14 -0.62 6.88
C ALA A 320 17.96 -1.57 6.55
N ALA A 321 17.23 -1.30 5.47
CA ALA A 321 16.11 -2.12 5.01
C ALA A 321 16.48 -3.08 3.86
N ALA A 322 17.75 -3.11 3.47
CA ALA A 322 18.28 -3.94 2.38
C ALA A 322 18.49 -5.40 2.78
#